data_AF-A0AAF0E4U5-F1
#
_entry.id   AF-A0AAF0E4U5-F1
#
_cell.length_a   1.000
_cell.length_b   1.000
_cell.length_c   1.000
_cell.angle_alpha   90.00
_cell.angle_beta   90.00
_cell.angle_gamma   90.00
#
_symmetry.space_group_name_H-M   'P 1'
#
loop_
_entity.id
_entity.type
_entity.pdbx_description
1 polymer ?
#
loop_
_entity_poly.entity_id
_entity_poly.type
_entity_poly.pdbx_seq_one_letter_code
_entity_poly.pdbx_strand_id
1 'polypeptide(L)'
;MSNAAASTLFVGSISPGVSDRWLVQLFQACGGYRSFKRVSKAFGFADFSTLRDALRVLSVLHDLELPSMGAQRGEPRKKLIVRADEKTSAFLGEFAKTMVRTDADALEDAAARNRVDYVVQAMTTPNADVGDEPERFEIPAHLKDLQEDEIPEERRNDVISEIEKFRLGAVARDAAARRRELELERKRAAALAARQVSDTPSPRVAETPATPDVDPEAADEAAEAARRAAEDEAQSRAMRAAETSYAPRERARLERWAARAPSSDHTAEHAAWAQLSEETELSTELFWTDRRRWLAARAPERAREDKADAADRDAAAQQRADAERQADEFLAQLAPQGLRPSGAPLKLQVHRHDAPPVHMDAAHVKGLTREAAWALVPAWDALDVAAFRSLLDRGIADSFGEPVPDLVDAAMEQLHAHAAAADVAEVLEPVLDEDAAALVDTLWRALLVGRPSL
;
A
#
# COMPACT_ATOMS: atom_id res chain seq x y z
N MET A 1 8.00 -37.46 -3.03
CA MET A 1 8.32 -36.99 -1.67
C MET A 1 9.02 -35.65 -1.83
N SER A 2 8.36 -34.57 -1.42
CA SER A 2 8.76 -33.20 -1.71
C SER A 2 9.94 -32.78 -0.84
N ASN A 3 11.15 -32.83 -1.40
CA ASN A 3 12.40 -32.28 -0.83
C ASN A 3 12.38 -30.73 -0.61
N ALA A 4 11.21 -30.09 -0.72
CA ALA A 4 11.09 -28.63 -0.67
C ALA A 4 11.41 -28.06 0.73
N ALA A 5 10.97 -28.74 1.80
CA ALA A 5 11.22 -28.30 3.18
C ALA A 5 12.67 -28.53 3.63
N ALA A 6 13.40 -29.47 3.02
CA ALA A 6 14.76 -29.82 3.44
C ALA A 6 15.85 -28.87 2.90
N SER A 7 15.48 -27.80 2.18
CA SER A 7 16.42 -26.85 1.55
C SER A 7 16.13 -25.39 1.89
N THR A 8 15.31 -25.13 2.91
CA THR A 8 14.95 -23.78 3.36
C THR A 8 15.93 -23.31 4.44
N LEU A 9 16.50 -22.12 4.28
CA LEU A 9 17.42 -21.51 5.25
C LEU A 9 16.87 -20.17 5.76
N PHE A 10 17.01 -19.95 7.06
CA PHE A 10 16.78 -18.68 7.72
C PHE A 10 17.98 -17.75 7.49
N VAL A 11 17.69 -16.50 7.11
CA VAL A 11 18.66 -15.43 6.91
C VAL A 11 18.28 -14.24 7.78
N GLY A 12 19.04 -13.99 8.82
CA GLY A 12 18.82 -12.94 9.81
C GLY A 12 19.96 -11.93 9.89
N SER A 13 19.74 -10.89 10.69
CA SER A 13 20.71 -9.80 10.94
C SER A 13 21.12 -9.01 9.69
N ILE A 14 20.19 -8.86 8.74
CA ILE A 14 20.42 -8.12 7.50
C ILE A 14 20.70 -6.63 7.83
N SER A 15 21.80 -6.10 7.28
CA SER A 15 22.15 -4.68 7.42
C SER A 15 21.06 -3.77 6.85
N PRO A 16 20.74 -2.64 7.50
CA PRO A 16 19.67 -1.78 7.02
C PRO A 16 20.00 -1.18 5.65
N GLY A 17 18.97 -1.06 4.81
CA GLY A 17 19.09 -0.54 3.45
C GLY A 17 19.57 -1.53 2.39
N VAL A 18 19.88 -2.78 2.76
CA VAL A 18 20.15 -3.85 1.79
C VAL A 18 18.84 -4.32 1.15
N SER A 19 18.61 -3.93 -0.10
CA SER A 19 17.44 -4.35 -0.90
C SER A 19 17.45 -5.85 -1.21
N ASP A 20 16.27 -6.42 -1.51
CA ASP A 20 16.11 -7.83 -1.87
C ASP A 20 16.92 -8.24 -3.09
N ARG A 21 17.10 -7.34 -4.05
CA ARG A 21 17.91 -7.59 -5.26
C ARG A 21 19.35 -7.97 -4.93
N TRP A 22 19.95 -7.30 -3.95
CA TRP A 22 21.32 -7.56 -3.49
C TRP A 22 21.42 -8.91 -2.76
N LEU A 23 20.43 -9.26 -1.94
CA LEU A 23 20.36 -10.58 -1.28
C LEU A 23 20.17 -11.70 -2.30
N VAL A 24 19.29 -11.51 -3.29
CA VAL A 24 19.09 -12.48 -4.39
C VAL A 24 20.38 -12.68 -5.17
N GLN A 25 21.16 -11.63 -5.44
CA GLN A 25 22.46 -11.76 -6.09
C GLN A 25 23.48 -12.53 -5.24
N LEU A 26 23.50 -12.35 -3.92
CA LEU A 26 24.34 -13.13 -3.01
C LEU A 26 23.96 -14.62 -3.03
N PHE A 27 22.65 -14.93 -2.99
CA PHE A 27 22.19 -16.33 -3.06
C PHE A 27 22.50 -16.97 -4.42
N GLN A 28 22.34 -16.24 -5.52
CA GLN A 28 22.71 -16.69 -6.86
C GLN A 28 24.23 -16.89 -7.02
N ALA A 29 25.06 -16.11 -6.32
CA ALA A 29 26.51 -16.28 -6.31
C ALA A 29 26.94 -17.57 -5.59
N CYS A 30 26.18 -18.00 -4.57
CA CYS A 30 26.43 -19.24 -3.85
C CYS A 30 25.88 -20.48 -4.58
N GLY A 31 24.72 -20.41 -5.25
CA GLY A 31 24.17 -21.58 -5.95
C GLY A 31 22.77 -21.39 -6.53
N GLY A 32 22.10 -22.51 -6.79
CA GLY A 32 20.76 -22.55 -7.36
C GLY A 32 19.68 -22.09 -6.38
N TYR A 33 19.34 -20.81 -6.44
CA TYR A 33 18.29 -20.18 -5.63
C TYR A 33 16.88 -20.34 -6.24
N ARG A 34 15.84 -20.58 -5.43
CA ARG A 34 14.44 -20.73 -5.86
C ARG A 34 13.59 -19.51 -5.51
N SER A 35 13.54 -19.14 -4.24
CA SER A 35 12.67 -18.08 -3.71
C SER A 35 13.21 -17.50 -2.42
N PHE A 36 12.91 -16.23 -2.16
CA PHE A 36 13.29 -15.48 -0.96
C PHE A 36 12.05 -14.73 -0.53
N LYS A 37 11.66 -14.94 0.72
CA LYS A 37 10.56 -14.22 1.34
C LYS A 37 11.12 -13.43 2.51
N ARG A 38 11.13 -12.11 2.38
CA ARG A 38 11.44 -11.22 3.49
C ARG A 38 10.23 -11.15 4.42
N VAL A 39 10.44 -11.43 5.70
CA VAL A 39 9.39 -11.37 6.72
C VAL A 39 9.54 -10.10 7.57
N SER A 40 10.77 -9.59 7.74
CA SER A 40 11.01 -8.25 8.28
C SER A 40 12.21 -7.56 7.62
N LYS A 41 12.45 -6.29 7.98
CA LYS A 41 13.64 -5.55 7.51
C LYS A 41 14.97 -6.26 7.87
N ALA A 42 14.99 -7.06 8.94
CA ALA A 42 16.19 -7.72 9.46
C ALA A 42 16.28 -9.22 9.11
N PHE A 43 15.18 -9.88 8.71
CA PHE A 43 15.19 -11.32 8.44
C PHE A 43 14.28 -11.78 7.28
N GLY A 44 14.63 -12.92 6.69
CA GLY A 44 13.85 -13.59 5.66
C GLY A 44 14.25 -15.06 5.50
N PHE A 45 13.48 -15.77 4.69
CA PHE A 45 13.69 -17.19 4.40
C PHE A 45 14.06 -17.37 2.94
N ALA A 46 15.08 -18.19 2.67
CA ALA A 46 15.56 -18.49 1.34
C ALA A 46 15.43 -20.00 1.05
N ASP A 47 14.81 -20.31 -0.08
CA ASP A 47 14.65 -21.68 -0.57
C ASP A 47 15.70 -21.96 -1.64
N PHE A 48 16.39 -23.09 -1.49
CA PHE A 48 17.42 -23.52 -2.43
C PHE A 48 16.97 -24.73 -3.26
N SER A 49 17.60 -24.88 -4.42
CA SER A 49 17.28 -25.94 -5.38
C SER A 49 17.89 -27.28 -4.96
N THR A 50 19.05 -27.26 -4.30
CA THR A 50 19.74 -28.46 -3.85
C THR A 50 20.25 -28.33 -2.42
N LEU A 51 20.39 -29.46 -1.73
CA LEU A 51 20.95 -29.52 -0.38
C LEU A 51 22.44 -29.13 -0.35
N ARG A 52 23.16 -29.34 -1.47
CA ARG A 52 24.57 -28.92 -1.62
C ARG A 52 24.68 -27.40 -1.65
N ASP A 53 23.78 -26.73 -2.36
CA ASP A 53 23.73 -25.27 -2.39
C ASP A 53 23.43 -24.70 -1.00
N ALA A 54 22.52 -25.34 -0.25
CA ALA A 54 22.21 -24.95 1.12
C ALA A 54 23.44 -25.09 2.06
N LEU A 55 24.20 -26.19 1.96
CA LEU A 55 25.46 -26.37 2.72
C LEU A 55 26.52 -25.34 2.36
N ARG A 56 26.62 -24.96 1.08
CA ARG A 56 27.56 -23.94 0.63
C ARG A 56 27.17 -22.54 1.09
N VAL A 57 25.88 -22.23 1.07
CA VAL A 57 25.35 -20.98 1.61
C VAL A 57 25.66 -20.88 3.11
N LEU A 58 25.47 -21.96 3.87
CA LEU A 58 25.84 -22.01 5.29
C LEU A 58 27.35 -21.80 5.53
N SER A 59 28.23 -22.31 4.67
CA SER A 59 29.68 -22.16 4.85
C SER A 59 30.25 -20.82 4.38
N VAL A 60 29.63 -20.20 3.37
CA VAL A 60 30.13 -18.97 2.73
C VAL A 60 29.47 -17.71 3.30
N LEU A 61 28.17 -17.74 3.59
CA LEU A 61 27.40 -16.56 3.99
C LEU A 61 27.21 -16.40 5.51
N HIS A 62 27.43 -17.45 6.30
CA HIS A 62 27.43 -17.33 7.77
C HIS A 62 28.58 -16.41 8.22
N ASP A 63 28.27 -15.45 9.10
CA ASP A 63 29.18 -14.42 9.62
C ASP A 63 29.71 -13.41 8.58
N LEU A 64 29.08 -13.30 7.40
CA LEU A 64 29.48 -12.31 6.40
C LEU A 64 29.04 -10.90 6.84
N GLU A 65 29.99 -9.95 6.89
CA GLU A 65 29.69 -8.55 7.21
C GLU A 65 29.16 -7.81 5.97
N LEU A 66 27.88 -7.42 5.99
CA LEU A 66 27.30 -6.63 4.92
C LEU A 66 27.41 -5.13 5.22
N PRO A 67 27.85 -4.29 4.26
CA PRO A 67 27.83 -2.85 4.41
C PRO A 67 26.38 -2.32 4.52
N SER A 68 26.17 -1.30 5.35
CA SER A 68 24.90 -0.57 5.40
C SER A 68 24.74 0.28 4.14
N MET A 69 23.55 0.26 3.53
CA MET A 69 23.25 0.91 2.24
C MET A 69 22.13 1.97 2.41
N GLY A 70 22.03 2.93 1.48
CA GLY A 70 20.98 3.96 1.50
C GLY A 70 21.19 5.12 2.49
N ALA A 71 20.10 5.62 3.08
CA ALA A 71 20.07 6.80 3.96
C ALA A 71 20.90 6.67 5.27
N GLN A 72 21.33 5.45 5.61
CA GLN A 72 22.08 5.11 6.82
C GLN A 72 23.51 4.65 6.50
N ARG A 73 24.10 5.17 5.41
CA ARG A 73 25.48 4.93 4.98
C ARG A 73 26.47 5.43 6.05
N GLY A 74 26.84 4.55 6.99
CA GLY A 74 27.70 4.87 8.14
C GLY A 74 27.41 4.09 9.41
N GLU A 75 26.29 3.37 9.49
CA GLU A 75 25.99 2.46 10.61
C GLU A 75 26.93 1.25 10.68
N PRO A 76 27.11 0.63 11.87
CA PRO A 76 28.02 -0.50 12.04
C PRO A 76 27.58 -1.69 11.18
N ARG A 77 28.57 -2.35 10.55
CA ARG A 77 28.37 -3.56 9.73
C ARG A 77 27.74 -4.66 10.59
N LYS A 78 26.60 -5.19 10.16
CA LYS A 78 25.99 -6.35 10.81
C LYS A 78 26.50 -7.63 10.13
N LYS A 79 26.75 -8.65 10.96
CA LYS A 79 27.11 -9.99 10.49
C LYS A 79 25.83 -10.71 10.12
N LEU A 80 25.79 -11.25 8.91
CA LEU A 80 24.67 -12.04 8.42
C LEU A 80 24.63 -13.37 9.16
N ILE A 81 23.48 -13.70 9.74
CA ILE A 81 23.25 -14.99 10.38
C ILE A 81 22.48 -15.85 9.42
N VAL A 82 23.07 -16.96 8.98
CA VAL A 82 22.38 -17.94 8.12
C VAL A 82 22.27 -19.25 8.87
N ARG A 83 21.05 -19.72 9.14
CA ARG A 83 20.79 -20.94 9.90
C ARG A 83 19.78 -21.83 9.18
N ALA A 84 19.93 -23.13 9.32
CA ALA A 84 18.90 -24.08 8.95
C ALA A 84 18.00 -24.33 10.17
N ASP A 85 16.73 -24.61 9.91
CA ASP A 85 15.79 -25.15 10.91
C ASP A 85 16.36 -26.41 11.59
N GLU A 86 15.96 -26.75 12.81
CA GLU A 86 16.55 -27.84 13.60
C GLU A 86 16.47 -29.19 12.87
N LYS A 87 15.28 -29.52 12.34
CA LYS A 87 15.08 -30.71 11.50
C LYS A 87 15.98 -30.64 10.27
N THR A 88 15.96 -29.53 9.55
CA THR A 88 16.74 -29.33 8.34
C THR A 88 18.25 -29.38 8.60
N SER A 89 18.72 -28.88 9.74
CA SER A 89 20.12 -28.88 10.15
C SER A 89 20.62 -30.28 10.50
N ALA A 90 19.78 -31.09 11.14
CA ALA A 90 20.08 -32.50 11.41
C ALA A 90 20.17 -33.29 10.11
N PHE A 91 19.24 -33.06 9.17
CA PHE A 91 19.28 -33.67 7.84
C PHE A 91 20.49 -33.23 7.02
N LEU A 92 20.84 -31.94 7.04
CA LEU A 92 22.03 -31.40 6.37
C LEU A 92 23.32 -31.93 7.02
N GLY A 93 23.33 -32.14 8.34
CA GLY A 93 24.44 -32.72 9.07
C GLY A 93 24.64 -34.22 8.77
N GLU A 94 23.57 -35.00 8.66
CA GLU A 94 23.62 -36.40 8.22
C GLU A 94 24.03 -36.51 6.75
N PHE A 95 23.49 -35.63 5.89
CA PHE A 95 23.89 -35.53 4.49
C PHE A 95 25.38 -35.16 4.36
N ALA A 96 25.87 -34.20 5.14
CA ALA A 96 27.28 -33.83 5.15
C ALA A 96 28.20 -34.97 5.61
N LYS A 97 27.74 -35.84 6.51
CA LYS A 97 28.50 -37.04 6.97
C LYS A 97 28.50 -38.17 5.96
N THR A 98 27.41 -38.34 5.21
CA THR A 98 27.26 -39.39 4.19
C THR A 98 27.87 -38.98 2.84
N MET A 99 28.13 -37.70 2.64
CA MET A 99 28.67 -37.16 1.40
C MET A 99 30.20 -37.21 1.36
N VAL A 100 30.73 -37.74 0.25
CA VAL A 100 32.17 -37.64 -0.07
C VAL A 100 32.43 -36.25 -0.64
N ARG A 101 33.13 -35.40 0.12
CA ARG A 101 33.62 -34.11 -0.38
C ARG A 101 34.66 -34.36 -1.47
N THR A 102 34.37 -33.91 -2.69
CA THR A 102 35.30 -34.02 -3.82
C THR A 102 36.11 -32.73 -3.98
N ASP A 103 37.26 -32.80 -4.65
CA ASP A 103 38.07 -31.60 -4.96
C ASP A 103 37.28 -30.58 -5.80
N ALA A 104 36.29 -31.05 -6.58
CA ALA A 104 35.37 -30.18 -7.33
C ALA A 104 34.46 -29.35 -6.41
N ASP A 105 34.00 -29.92 -5.29
CA ASP A 105 33.19 -29.18 -4.30
C ASP A 105 33.99 -28.06 -3.64
N ALA A 106 35.24 -28.36 -3.27
CA ALA A 106 36.12 -27.37 -2.67
C ALA A 106 36.42 -26.21 -3.65
N LEU A 107 36.56 -26.52 -4.95
CA LEU A 107 36.74 -25.51 -5.98
C LEU A 107 35.49 -24.64 -6.16
N GLU A 108 34.30 -25.24 -6.13
CA GLU A 108 33.05 -24.50 -6.24
C GLU A 108 32.77 -23.63 -5.00
N ASP A 109 33.10 -24.10 -3.80
CA ASP A 109 33.01 -23.31 -2.57
C ASP A 109 33.95 -22.09 -2.61
N ALA A 110 35.17 -22.28 -3.12
CA ALA A 110 36.13 -21.19 -3.33
C ALA A 110 35.65 -20.20 -4.41
N ALA A 111 35.09 -20.70 -5.51
CA ALA A 111 34.52 -19.87 -6.57
C ALA A 111 33.30 -19.06 -6.09
N ALA A 112 32.43 -19.68 -5.29
CA ALA A 112 31.30 -19.00 -4.67
C ALA A 112 31.76 -17.88 -3.74
N ARG A 113 32.80 -18.11 -2.93
CA ARG A 113 33.36 -17.08 -2.06
C ARG A 113 33.91 -15.88 -2.82
N ASN A 114 34.65 -16.12 -3.90
CA ASN A 114 35.14 -15.05 -4.78
C ASN A 114 34.00 -14.25 -5.44
N ARG A 115 32.91 -14.93 -5.84
CA ARG A 115 31.72 -14.24 -6.40
C ARG A 115 31.02 -13.40 -5.34
N VAL A 116 30.86 -13.92 -4.12
CA VAL A 116 30.26 -13.18 -3.00
C VAL A 116 31.10 -11.94 -2.67
N ASP A 117 32.42 -12.07 -2.61
CA ASP A 117 33.34 -10.93 -2.38
C ASP A 117 33.18 -9.85 -3.46
N TYR A 118 33.02 -10.24 -4.72
CA TYR A 118 32.74 -9.31 -5.81
C TYR A 118 31.41 -8.57 -5.63
N VAL A 119 30.34 -9.27 -5.20
CA VAL A 119 29.04 -8.63 -4.92
C VAL A 119 29.16 -7.67 -3.74
N VAL A 120 29.84 -8.04 -2.65
CA VAL A 120 30.07 -7.17 -1.48
C VAL A 120 30.91 -5.94 -1.87
N GLN A 121 31.90 -6.11 -2.74
CA GLN A 121 32.68 -5.00 -3.28
C GLN A 121 31.82 -4.08 -4.17
N ALA A 122 30.93 -4.65 -4.99
CA ALA A 122 29.98 -3.90 -5.79
C ALA A 122 29.02 -3.09 -4.90
N MET A 123 28.53 -3.66 -3.78
CA MET A 123 27.72 -2.93 -2.79
C MET A 123 28.48 -1.76 -2.16
N THR A 124 29.79 -1.88 -1.96
CA THR A 124 30.62 -0.81 -1.37
C THR A 124 30.84 0.37 -2.32
N THR A 125 30.63 0.17 -3.63
CA THR A 125 30.86 1.18 -4.66
C THR A 125 29.80 2.29 -4.59
N PRO A 126 30.16 3.58 -4.69
CA PRO A 126 29.21 4.70 -4.55
C PRO A 126 28.12 4.79 -5.62
N ASN A 127 28.23 3.99 -6.69
CA ASN A 127 27.22 3.86 -7.75
C ASN A 127 26.36 2.60 -7.60
N ALA A 128 26.43 1.93 -6.44
CA ALA A 128 25.57 0.82 -6.13
C ALA A 128 24.13 1.34 -6.06
N ASP A 129 23.30 0.80 -6.95
CA ASP A 129 21.87 1.02 -7.04
C ASP A 129 21.25 0.74 -5.65
N VAL A 130 20.97 1.81 -4.91
CA VAL A 130 20.10 1.77 -3.75
C VAL A 130 18.73 1.65 -4.38
N GLY A 131 18.29 0.40 -4.59
CA GLY A 131 16.97 0.17 -5.16
C GLY A 131 15.98 1.04 -4.42
N ASP A 132 15.29 1.92 -5.17
CA ASP A 132 14.10 2.61 -4.72
C ASP A 132 13.12 1.51 -4.29
N GLU A 133 13.17 1.11 -3.04
CA GLU A 133 11.95 0.77 -2.33
C GLU A 133 11.04 1.96 -2.58
N PRO A 134 9.86 1.79 -3.21
CA PRO A 134 8.96 2.90 -3.44
C PRO A 134 8.81 3.56 -2.08
N GLU A 135 9.28 4.81 -1.96
CA GLU A 135 9.10 5.59 -0.74
C GLU A 135 7.63 5.41 -0.40
N ARG A 136 7.34 4.62 0.64
CA ARG A 136 6.03 4.65 1.26
C ARG A 136 6.00 6.05 1.78
N PHE A 137 5.41 6.96 0.99
CA PHE A 137 5.13 8.31 1.42
C PHE A 137 4.39 8.13 2.73
N GLU A 138 5.09 8.38 3.84
CA GLU A 138 4.51 8.40 5.15
C GLU A 138 3.63 9.63 5.14
N ILE A 139 2.39 9.42 4.68
CA ILE A 139 1.36 10.45 4.69
C ILE A 139 1.34 10.97 6.12
N PRO A 140 1.70 12.25 6.34
CA PRO A 140 1.79 12.82 7.67
C PRO A 140 0.53 12.50 8.47
N ALA A 141 0.64 12.28 9.79
CA ALA A 141 -0.46 11.78 10.62
C ALA A 141 -1.78 12.58 10.51
N HIS A 142 -1.73 13.84 10.09
CA HIS A 142 -2.88 14.71 9.85
C HIS A 142 -3.58 14.52 8.48
N LEU A 143 -2.99 13.72 7.59
CA LEU A 143 -3.52 13.34 6.27
C LEU A 143 -3.81 11.84 6.18
N LYS A 144 -3.49 11.07 7.23
CA LYS A 144 -3.79 9.65 7.33
C LYS A 144 -5.26 9.52 7.72
N ASP A 145 -5.99 8.62 7.06
CA ASP A 145 -7.43 8.41 7.34
C ASP A 145 -7.63 8.14 8.85
N LEU A 146 -8.68 8.73 9.43
CA LEU A 146 -9.07 8.43 10.81
C LEU A 146 -9.33 6.93 10.94
N GLN A 147 -8.77 6.32 11.98
CA GLN A 147 -9.06 4.94 12.32
C GLN A 147 -10.53 4.83 12.77
N GLU A 148 -11.18 3.70 12.50
CA GLU A 148 -12.62 3.51 12.76
C GLU A 148 -12.99 3.81 14.21
N ASP A 149 -12.05 3.66 15.15
CA ASP A 149 -12.23 3.84 16.59
C ASP A 149 -12.31 5.30 17.04
N GLU A 150 -11.79 6.25 16.27
CA GLU A 150 -11.82 7.69 16.58
C GLU A 150 -13.12 8.37 16.11
N ILE A 151 -13.95 7.67 15.34
CA ILE A 151 -15.20 8.19 14.79
C ILE A 151 -16.37 7.78 15.71
N PRO A 152 -17.20 8.73 16.18
CA PRO A 152 -18.41 8.42 16.94
C PRO A 152 -19.30 7.41 16.20
N GLU A 153 -19.77 6.36 16.88
CA GLU A 153 -20.49 5.22 16.28
C GLU A 153 -21.65 5.63 15.36
N GLU A 154 -22.37 6.70 15.72
CA GLU A 154 -23.50 7.23 14.95
C GLU A 154 -23.11 7.77 13.56
N ARG A 155 -21.85 8.16 13.35
CA ARG A 155 -21.36 8.78 12.10
C ARG A 155 -20.34 7.93 11.35
N ARG A 156 -19.99 6.74 11.87
CA ARG A 156 -19.00 5.83 11.26
C ARG A 156 -19.37 5.50 9.82
N ASN A 157 -20.61 5.07 9.59
CA ASN A 157 -21.06 4.65 8.26
C ASN A 157 -21.07 5.80 7.25
N ASP A 158 -21.46 7.01 7.67
CA ASP A 158 -21.52 8.17 6.79
C ASP A 158 -20.11 8.61 6.39
N VAL A 159 -19.19 8.74 7.35
CA VAL A 159 -17.80 9.16 7.10
C VAL A 159 -17.05 8.14 6.27
N ILE A 160 -17.20 6.83 6.56
CA ILE A 160 -16.58 5.76 5.77
C ILE A 160 -17.13 5.78 4.34
N SER A 161 -18.45 5.94 4.15
CA SER A 161 -19.05 6.00 2.81
C SER A 161 -18.62 7.25 2.02
N GLU A 162 -18.36 8.36 2.71
CA GLU A 162 -17.86 9.60 2.11
C GLU A 162 -16.40 9.42 1.64
N ILE A 163 -15.55 8.82 2.49
CA ILE A 163 -14.14 8.51 2.18
C ILE A 163 -14.05 7.55 0.99
N GLU A 164 -14.92 6.53 0.92
CA GLU A 164 -14.98 5.62 -0.23
C GLU A 164 -15.40 6.34 -1.53
N LYS A 165 -16.40 7.23 -1.47
CA LYS A 165 -16.77 8.07 -2.62
C LYS A 165 -15.60 8.94 -3.08
N PHE A 166 -14.81 9.49 -2.16
CA PHE A 166 -13.62 10.27 -2.48
C PHE A 166 -12.52 9.43 -3.13
N ARG A 167 -12.27 8.20 -2.63
CA ARG A 167 -11.31 7.26 -3.21
C ARG A 167 -11.72 6.83 -4.62
N LEU A 168 -12.99 6.44 -4.81
CA LEU A 168 -13.54 6.10 -6.12
C LEU A 168 -13.48 7.29 -7.09
N GLY A 169 -13.77 8.50 -6.60
CA GLY A 169 -13.67 9.73 -7.38
C GLY A 169 -12.24 10.09 -7.79
N ALA A 170 -11.25 9.82 -6.94
CA ALA A 170 -9.84 10.04 -7.26
C ALA A 170 -9.33 9.03 -8.30
N VAL A 171 -9.66 7.75 -8.15
CA VAL A 171 -9.31 6.70 -9.14
C VAL A 171 -9.99 6.97 -10.48
N ALA A 172 -11.25 7.41 -10.49
CA ALA A 172 -11.94 7.78 -11.73
C ALA A 172 -11.32 9.00 -12.42
N ARG A 173 -10.88 10.01 -11.65
CA ARG A 173 -10.19 11.18 -12.19
C ARG A 173 -8.82 10.83 -12.77
N ASP A 174 -8.07 9.98 -12.08
CA ASP A 174 -6.75 9.52 -12.53
C ASP A 174 -6.85 8.60 -13.76
N ALA A 175 -7.84 7.71 -13.81
CA ALA A 175 -8.14 6.90 -14.99
C ALA A 175 -8.59 7.77 -16.18
N ALA A 176 -9.37 8.82 -15.94
CA ALA A 176 -9.77 9.77 -16.98
C ALA A 176 -8.57 10.59 -17.50
N ALA A 177 -7.63 10.97 -16.63
CA ALA A 177 -6.39 11.64 -17.02
C ALA A 177 -5.51 10.72 -17.89
N ARG A 178 -5.29 9.47 -17.47
CA ARG A 178 -4.54 8.46 -18.25
C ARG A 178 -5.18 8.18 -19.61
N ARG A 179 -6.51 8.10 -19.70
CA ARG A 179 -7.22 7.94 -20.97
C ARG A 179 -7.03 9.13 -21.91
N ARG A 180 -7.06 10.36 -21.39
CA ARG A 180 -6.81 11.58 -22.18
C ARG A 180 -5.37 11.64 -22.69
N GLU A 181 -4.41 11.21 -21.88
CA GLU A 181 -3.00 11.15 -22.26
C GLU A 181 -2.73 10.15 -23.40
N LEU A 182 -3.26 8.93 -23.28
CA LEU A 182 -3.18 7.92 -24.34
C LEU A 182 -3.85 8.37 -25.64
N GLU A 183 -4.95 9.12 -25.57
CA GLU A 183 -5.62 9.67 -26.75
C GLU A 183 -4.77 10.76 -27.44
N LEU A 184 -4.08 11.59 -26.65
CA LEU A 184 -3.13 12.58 -27.16
C LEU A 184 -1.91 11.91 -27.80
N GLU A 185 -1.39 10.84 -27.19
CA GLU A 185 -0.28 10.06 -27.75
C GLU A 185 -0.67 9.38 -29.05
N ARG A 186 -1.87 8.78 -29.12
CA ARG A 186 -2.41 8.20 -30.35
C ARG A 186 -2.59 9.25 -31.45
N LYS A 187 -3.04 10.46 -31.11
CA LYS A 187 -3.14 11.59 -32.05
C LYS A 187 -1.76 12.03 -32.56
N ARG A 188 -0.73 12.06 -31.69
CA ARG A 188 0.66 12.34 -32.08
C ARG A 188 1.22 11.26 -33.01
N ALA A 189 0.98 9.98 -32.70
CA ALA A 189 1.39 8.85 -33.54
C ALA A 189 0.70 8.86 -34.91
N ALA A 190 -0.60 9.19 -34.96
CA ALA A 190 -1.34 9.32 -36.22
C ALA A 190 -0.83 10.50 -37.08
N ALA A 191 -0.44 11.62 -36.45
CA ALA A 191 0.16 12.75 -37.16
C ALA A 191 1.53 12.41 -37.76
N LEU A 192 2.36 11.64 -37.04
CA LEU A 192 3.64 11.15 -37.55
C LEU A 192 3.45 10.13 -38.70
N ALA A 193 2.47 9.24 -38.59
CA ALA A 193 2.14 8.29 -39.65
C ALA A 193 1.58 8.98 -40.91
N ALA A 194 0.74 10.01 -40.75
CA ALA A 194 0.22 10.79 -41.87
C ALA A 194 1.33 11.54 -42.63
N ARG A 195 2.34 12.03 -41.90
CA ARG A 195 3.52 12.68 -42.48
C ARG A 195 4.43 11.70 -43.24
N GLN A 196 4.51 10.43 -42.81
CA GLN A 196 5.24 9.39 -43.54
C GLN A 196 4.55 8.94 -44.84
N VAL A 197 3.21 9.07 -44.94
CA VAL A 197 2.47 8.71 -46.16
C VAL A 197 2.58 9.78 -47.26
N SER A 198 2.87 11.05 -46.91
CA SER A 198 3.09 12.13 -47.88
C SER A 198 4.47 12.12 -48.56
N ASP A 199 5.45 11.35 -48.06
CA ASP A 199 6.81 11.24 -48.65
C ASP A 199 6.93 10.07 -49.65
N THR A 200 5.96 9.95 -50.58
CA THR A 200 6.12 9.11 -51.77
C THR A 200 6.45 9.98 -52.99
N PRO A 201 7.71 10.00 -53.49
CA PRO A 201 8.07 10.84 -54.62
C PRO A 201 7.54 10.23 -55.92
N SER A 202 6.70 11.00 -56.63
CA SER A 202 6.32 10.71 -58.02
C SER A 202 7.35 11.34 -58.97
N PRO A 203 7.96 10.60 -59.92
CA PRO A 203 8.98 11.15 -60.79
C PRO A 203 8.29 11.89 -61.95
N ARG A 204 8.29 13.22 -61.91
CA ARG A 204 8.03 14.05 -63.08
C ARG A 204 9.21 14.99 -63.30
N VAL A 205 10.05 14.60 -64.26
CA VAL A 205 11.12 15.41 -64.83
C VAL A 205 10.47 16.62 -65.51
N ALA A 206 10.76 17.81 -65.01
CA ALA A 206 10.54 19.07 -65.71
C ALA A 206 11.87 19.82 -65.69
N GLU A 207 12.44 20.01 -66.87
CA GLU A 207 13.66 20.76 -67.10
C GLU A 207 13.43 22.25 -66.77
N THR A 208 14.28 22.82 -65.92
CA THR A 208 14.39 24.27 -65.72
C THR A 208 15.83 24.73 -65.94
N PRO A 209 16.02 25.95 -66.48
CA PRO A 209 17.29 26.41 -67.01
C PRO A 209 18.23 26.90 -65.90
N ALA A 210 19.53 26.83 -66.20
CA ALA A 210 20.66 27.10 -65.33
C ALA A 210 20.55 28.43 -64.53
N THR A 211 20.59 28.28 -63.21
CA THR A 211 20.88 29.33 -62.22
C THR A 211 22.33 29.18 -61.71
N PRO A 212 22.99 30.26 -61.24
CA PRO A 212 24.44 30.31 -61.05
C PRO A 212 24.92 29.35 -59.95
N ASP A 213 26.20 28.96 -60.03
CA ASP A 213 26.93 28.11 -59.07
C ASP A 213 26.81 28.62 -57.62
N VAL A 214 25.70 28.28 -56.98
CA VAL A 214 25.53 28.35 -55.52
C VAL A 214 25.54 26.91 -55.05
N ASP A 215 26.42 26.63 -54.09
CA ASP A 215 26.50 25.33 -53.44
C ASP A 215 25.09 24.87 -53.03
N PRO A 216 24.58 23.77 -53.62
CA PRO A 216 23.20 23.33 -53.40
C PRO A 216 22.89 23.10 -51.92
N GLU A 217 23.88 22.69 -51.14
CA GLU A 217 23.74 22.49 -49.70
C GLU A 217 23.51 23.82 -48.97
N ALA A 218 24.23 24.88 -49.33
CA ALA A 218 24.05 26.20 -48.75
C ALA A 218 22.70 26.85 -49.13
N ALA A 219 22.21 26.58 -50.34
CA ALA A 219 20.88 27.03 -50.77
C ALA A 219 19.75 26.30 -50.02
N ASP A 220 19.91 24.99 -49.80
CA ASP A 220 18.97 24.17 -49.03
C ASP A 220 18.96 24.56 -47.55
N GLU A 221 20.12 24.83 -46.95
CA GLU A 221 20.24 25.33 -45.58
C GLU A 221 19.60 26.71 -45.40
N ALA A 222 19.80 27.63 -46.35
CA ALA A 222 19.17 28.95 -46.32
C ALA A 222 17.64 28.87 -46.46
N ALA A 223 17.14 27.97 -47.31
CA ALA A 223 15.72 27.71 -47.46
C ALA A 223 15.11 27.09 -46.19
N GLU A 224 15.80 26.15 -45.55
CA GLU A 224 15.39 25.54 -44.29
C GLU A 224 15.41 26.54 -43.12
N ALA A 225 16.43 27.39 -43.06
CA ALA A 225 16.50 28.47 -42.07
C ALA A 225 15.34 29.48 -42.24
N ALA A 226 14.99 29.81 -43.48
CA ALA A 226 13.85 30.68 -43.77
C ALA A 226 12.50 30.03 -43.38
N ARG A 227 12.35 28.71 -43.58
CA ARG A 227 11.17 27.97 -43.11
C ARG A 227 11.06 28.00 -41.58
N ARG A 228 12.15 27.70 -40.87
CA ARG A 228 12.18 27.73 -39.40
C ARG A 228 11.87 29.11 -38.85
N ALA A 229 12.45 30.17 -39.43
CA ALA A 229 12.16 31.54 -39.03
C ALA A 229 10.67 31.91 -39.24
N ALA A 230 10.06 31.45 -40.34
CA ALA A 230 8.64 31.68 -40.60
C ALA A 230 7.72 30.91 -39.62
N GLU A 231 8.10 29.68 -39.25
CA GLU A 231 7.41 28.88 -38.23
C GLU A 231 7.52 29.52 -36.84
N ASP A 232 8.71 29.99 -36.45
CA ASP A 232 8.95 30.68 -35.18
C ASP A 232 8.16 32.00 -35.09
N GLU A 233 8.09 32.75 -36.18
CA GLU A 233 7.29 33.98 -36.25
C GLU A 233 5.79 33.68 -36.20
N ALA A 234 5.33 32.61 -36.87
CA ALA A 234 3.96 32.15 -36.80
C ALA A 234 3.58 31.69 -35.38
N GLN A 235 4.46 30.93 -34.71
CA GLN A 235 4.27 30.48 -33.33
C GLN A 235 4.26 31.66 -32.36
N SER A 236 5.17 32.62 -32.54
CA SER A 236 5.21 33.85 -31.74
C SER A 236 3.94 34.69 -31.90
N ARG A 237 3.41 34.81 -33.12
CA ARG A 237 2.13 35.49 -33.38
C ARG A 237 0.95 34.74 -32.74
N ALA A 238 0.93 33.41 -32.84
CA ALA A 238 -0.08 32.57 -32.22
C ALA A 238 -0.08 32.69 -30.68
N MET A 239 1.09 32.70 -30.04
CA MET A 239 1.19 32.90 -28.58
C MET A 239 0.65 34.27 -28.15
N ARG A 240 1.05 35.36 -28.83
CA ARG A 240 0.54 36.70 -28.53
C ARG A 240 -0.97 36.82 -28.75
N ALA A 241 -1.50 36.18 -29.80
CA ALA A 241 -2.94 36.14 -30.06
C ALA A 241 -3.70 35.37 -28.97
N ALA A 242 -3.14 34.25 -28.50
CA ALA A 242 -3.70 33.48 -27.39
C ALA A 242 -3.71 34.30 -26.10
N GLU A 243 -2.61 34.95 -25.74
CA GLU A 243 -2.51 35.85 -24.58
C GLU A 243 -3.52 36.99 -24.66
N THR A 244 -3.63 37.64 -25.82
CA THR A 244 -4.58 38.74 -26.05
C THR A 244 -6.04 38.27 -25.92
N SER A 245 -6.34 37.03 -26.30
CA SER A 245 -7.68 36.44 -26.18
C SER A 245 -8.02 36.02 -24.74
N TYR A 246 -7.01 35.64 -23.95
CA TYR A 246 -7.19 35.11 -22.60
C TYR A 246 -7.22 36.22 -21.54
N ALA A 247 -6.37 37.25 -21.68
CA ALA A 247 -6.28 38.38 -20.76
C ALA A 247 -7.62 39.06 -20.43
N PRO A 248 -8.53 39.38 -21.38
CA PRO A 248 -9.81 40.00 -21.05
C PRO A 248 -10.75 39.05 -20.29
N ARG A 249 -10.65 37.73 -20.53
CA ARG A 249 -11.46 36.72 -19.81
C ARG A 249 -11.01 36.62 -18.35
N GLU A 250 -9.70 36.62 -18.10
CA GLU A 250 -9.18 36.64 -16.72
C GLU A 250 -9.50 37.95 -16.01
N ARG A 251 -9.37 39.10 -16.68
CA ARG A 251 -9.78 40.38 -16.11
C ARG A 251 -11.25 40.39 -15.72
N ALA A 252 -12.14 39.94 -16.60
CA ALA A 252 -13.57 39.84 -16.30
C ALA A 252 -13.86 38.84 -15.17
N ARG A 253 -13.10 37.75 -15.06
CA ARG A 253 -13.21 36.79 -13.95
C ARG A 253 -12.78 37.42 -12.62
N LEU A 254 -11.67 38.15 -12.60
CA LEU A 254 -11.17 38.86 -11.43
C LEU A 254 -12.12 39.99 -11.02
N GLU A 255 -12.68 40.75 -11.97
CA GLU A 255 -13.70 41.76 -11.70
C GLU A 255 -14.99 41.15 -11.14
N ARG A 256 -15.45 40.02 -11.68
CA ARG A 256 -16.60 39.28 -11.13
C ARG A 256 -16.33 38.75 -9.73
N TRP A 257 -15.10 38.30 -9.48
CA TRP A 257 -14.69 37.83 -8.16
C TRP A 257 -14.61 38.99 -7.17
N ALA A 258 -13.99 40.11 -7.56
CA ALA A 258 -13.89 41.32 -6.76
C ALA A 258 -15.26 41.96 -6.48
N ALA A 259 -16.19 41.94 -7.44
CA ALA A 259 -17.56 42.42 -7.24
C ALA A 259 -18.40 41.52 -6.31
N ARG A 260 -18.01 40.25 -6.17
CA ARG A 260 -18.65 39.29 -5.26
C ARG A 260 -17.95 39.21 -3.91
N ALA A 261 -16.68 39.59 -3.84
CA ALA A 261 -15.95 39.72 -2.60
C ALA A 261 -16.60 40.86 -1.80
N PRO A 262 -17.11 40.61 -0.58
CA PRO A 262 -17.53 41.69 0.27
C PRO A 262 -16.35 42.63 0.51
N SER A 263 -16.61 43.94 0.52
CA SER A 263 -15.63 44.97 0.89
C SER A 263 -15.14 44.67 2.30
N SER A 264 -13.99 44.02 2.40
CA SER A 264 -13.48 43.51 3.67
C SER A 264 -12.78 44.62 4.46
N ASP A 265 -13.55 45.59 4.96
CA ASP A 265 -13.10 46.41 6.08
C ASP A 265 -13.19 45.56 7.36
N HIS A 266 -12.27 44.59 7.47
CA HIS A 266 -12.19 43.64 8.57
C HIS A 266 -12.13 44.34 9.94
N THR A 267 -11.64 45.58 9.98
CA THR A 267 -11.58 46.42 11.18
C THR A 267 -12.97 46.88 11.64
N ALA A 268 -13.84 47.27 10.71
CA ALA A 268 -15.21 47.68 11.01
C ALA A 268 -16.09 46.47 11.37
N GLU A 269 -15.92 45.35 10.65
CA GLU A 269 -16.60 44.09 10.99
C GLU A 269 -16.18 43.63 12.39
N HIS A 270 -14.89 43.53 12.68
CA HIS A 270 -14.39 43.11 14.00
C HIS A 270 -14.85 44.03 15.14
N ALA A 271 -14.95 45.34 14.90
CA ALA A 271 -15.49 46.28 15.88
C ALA A 271 -17.00 46.07 16.13
N ALA A 272 -17.77 45.69 15.11
CA ALA A 272 -19.19 45.35 15.24
C ALA A 272 -19.38 44.04 16.02
N TRP A 273 -18.61 42.99 15.71
CA TRP A 273 -18.62 41.73 16.46
C TRP A 273 -18.24 41.91 17.95
N ALA A 274 -17.29 42.80 18.24
CA ALA A 274 -16.86 43.07 19.62
C ALA A 274 -17.91 43.81 20.47
N GLN A 275 -18.92 44.42 19.83
CA GLN A 275 -20.01 45.14 20.50
C GLN A 275 -21.33 44.35 20.54
N LEU A 276 -21.41 43.23 19.83
CA LEU A 276 -22.54 42.30 19.89
C LEU A 276 -22.55 41.60 21.25
N SER A 277 -23.59 41.82 22.04
CA SER A 277 -23.83 41.06 23.26
C SER A 277 -24.95 40.05 22.97
N GLU A 278 -24.70 38.79 23.35
CA GLU A 278 -25.64 37.69 23.17
C GLU A 278 -27.02 38.02 23.77
N GLU A 279 -27.05 38.72 24.91
CA GLU A 279 -28.29 39.15 25.57
C GLU A 279 -29.09 40.17 24.73
N THR A 280 -28.40 41.09 24.03
CA THR A 280 -29.07 42.06 23.14
C THR A 280 -29.61 41.42 21.86
N GLU A 281 -28.89 40.46 21.27
CA GLU A 281 -29.34 39.71 20.10
C GLU A 281 -30.57 38.86 20.42
N LEU A 282 -30.49 38.06 21.50
CA LEU A 282 -31.59 37.23 21.98
C LEU A 282 -32.84 38.07 22.30
N SER A 283 -32.65 39.28 22.85
CA SER A 283 -33.78 40.19 23.17
C SER A 283 -34.46 40.80 21.94
N THR A 284 -33.80 40.79 20.78
CA THR A 284 -34.31 41.39 19.54
C THR A 284 -34.87 40.32 18.58
N GLU A 285 -34.42 39.08 18.73
CA GLU A 285 -34.86 37.96 17.91
C GLU A 285 -36.33 37.60 18.14
N LEU A 286 -37.09 37.58 17.05
CA LEU A 286 -38.51 37.18 17.05
C LEU A 286 -38.73 35.78 17.63
N PHE A 287 -37.74 34.88 17.58
CA PHE A 287 -37.85 33.55 18.16
C PHE A 287 -38.06 33.60 19.68
N TRP A 288 -37.34 34.48 20.38
CA TRP A 288 -37.37 34.62 21.83
C TRP A 288 -38.42 35.62 22.29
N THR A 289 -38.71 36.67 21.50
CA THR A 289 -39.72 37.68 21.87
C THR A 289 -41.15 37.27 21.51
N ASP A 290 -41.35 36.66 20.34
CA ASP A 290 -42.67 36.22 19.86
C ASP A 290 -42.56 34.98 18.96
N ARG A 291 -42.42 33.83 19.63
CA ARG A 291 -42.28 32.53 18.99
C ARG A 291 -43.40 32.22 17.99
N ARG A 292 -44.62 32.76 18.19
CA ARG A 292 -45.74 32.52 17.27
C ARG A 292 -45.54 33.23 15.94
N ARG A 293 -45.10 34.49 15.97
CA ARG A 293 -44.79 35.24 14.74
C ARG A 293 -43.55 34.68 14.04
N TRP A 294 -42.55 34.23 14.79
CA TRP A 294 -41.40 33.52 14.22
C TRP A 294 -41.80 32.22 13.51
N LEU A 295 -42.65 31.39 14.13
CA LEU A 295 -43.16 30.17 13.51
C LEU A 295 -43.96 30.46 12.24
N ALA A 296 -44.80 31.50 12.24
CA ALA A 296 -45.58 31.91 11.08
C ALA A 296 -44.70 32.43 9.93
N ALA A 297 -43.67 33.23 10.25
CA ALA A 297 -42.73 33.74 9.26
C ALA A 297 -41.89 32.62 8.61
N ARG A 298 -41.57 31.56 9.37
CA ARG A 298 -40.76 30.42 8.90
C ARG A 298 -41.56 29.29 8.26
N ALA A 299 -42.89 29.26 8.44
CA ALA A 299 -43.77 28.26 7.84
C ALA A 299 -43.58 28.04 6.33
N PRO A 300 -43.45 29.08 5.46
CA PRO A 300 -43.25 28.86 4.03
C PRO A 300 -41.86 28.28 3.71
N GLU A 301 -40.82 28.64 4.47
CA GLU A 301 -39.47 28.12 4.26
C GLU A 301 -39.39 26.65 4.67
N ARG A 302 -39.96 26.31 5.84
CA ARG A 302 -40.09 24.92 6.27
C ARG A 302 -40.88 24.08 5.27
N ALA A 303 -41.97 24.61 4.70
CA ALA A 303 -42.75 23.90 3.69
C ALA A 303 -41.94 23.64 2.39
N ARG A 304 -40.95 24.49 2.07
CA ARG A 304 -40.02 24.26 0.95
C ARG A 304 -38.99 23.20 1.30
N GLU A 305 -38.41 23.26 2.51
CA GLU A 305 -37.49 22.25 3.04
C GLU A 305 -38.18 20.87 3.08
N ASP A 306 -39.36 20.76 3.69
CA ASP A 306 -40.15 19.53 3.77
C ASP A 306 -40.46 18.95 2.38
N LYS A 307 -40.71 19.83 1.39
CA LYS A 307 -40.95 19.42 0.00
C LYS A 307 -39.67 18.95 -0.69
N ALA A 308 -38.52 19.58 -0.42
CA ALA A 308 -37.23 19.14 -0.93
C ALA A 308 -36.85 17.79 -0.32
N ASP A 309 -36.97 17.64 1.00
CA ASP A 309 -36.72 16.39 1.70
C ASP A 309 -37.65 15.25 1.26
N ALA A 310 -38.90 15.57 0.91
CA ALA A 310 -39.82 14.61 0.29
C ALA A 310 -39.35 14.20 -1.11
N ALA A 311 -38.95 15.16 -1.95
CA ALA A 311 -38.44 14.89 -3.29
C ALA A 311 -37.17 14.03 -3.27
N ASP A 312 -36.26 14.27 -2.32
CA ASP A 312 -35.04 13.49 -2.15
C ASP A 312 -35.34 12.06 -1.70
N ARG A 313 -36.30 11.88 -0.78
CA ARG A 313 -36.77 10.55 -0.37
C ARG A 313 -37.42 9.79 -1.53
N ASP A 314 -38.25 10.47 -2.33
CA ASP A 314 -38.89 9.87 -3.50
C ASP A 314 -37.85 9.48 -4.57
N ALA A 315 -36.85 10.35 -4.82
CA ALA A 315 -35.76 10.06 -5.74
C ALA A 315 -34.90 8.88 -5.28
N ALA A 316 -34.56 8.82 -3.98
CA ALA A 316 -33.83 7.69 -3.41
C ALA A 316 -34.63 6.38 -3.50
N ALA A 317 -35.95 6.42 -3.26
CA ALA A 317 -36.82 5.26 -3.42
C ALA A 317 -36.89 4.79 -4.88
N GLN A 318 -36.98 5.72 -5.84
CA GLN A 318 -36.94 5.41 -7.27
C GLN A 318 -35.60 4.78 -7.67
N GLN A 319 -34.48 5.36 -7.23
CA GLN A 319 -33.15 4.80 -7.49
C GLN A 319 -32.98 3.39 -6.91
N ARG A 320 -33.50 3.13 -5.70
CA ARG A 320 -33.50 1.78 -5.11
C ARG A 320 -34.33 0.80 -5.93
N ALA A 321 -35.53 1.19 -6.33
CA ALA A 321 -36.39 0.35 -7.18
C ALA A 321 -35.76 0.09 -8.57
N ASP A 322 -35.07 1.08 -9.14
CA ASP A 322 -34.32 0.93 -10.39
C ASP A 322 -33.15 -0.03 -10.21
N ALA A 323 -32.39 0.10 -9.12
CA ALA A 323 -31.29 -0.79 -8.80
C ALA A 323 -31.77 -2.23 -8.56
N GLU A 324 -32.89 -2.43 -7.86
CA GLU A 324 -33.53 -3.74 -7.68
C GLU A 324 -33.93 -4.34 -9.02
N ARG A 325 -34.56 -3.57 -9.91
CA ARG A 325 -34.92 -4.02 -11.26
C ARG A 325 -33.69 -4.39 -12.10
N GLN A 326 -32.63 -3.59 -12.03
CA GLN A 326 -31.38 -3.88 -12.73
C GLN A 326 -30.68 -5.12 -12.17
N ALA A 327 -30.72 -5.31 -10.85
CA ALA A 327 -30.19 -6.51 -10.20
C ALA A 327 -30.97 -7.75 -10.62
N ASP A 328 -32.31 -7.68 -10.63
CA ASP A 328 -33.18 -8.77 -11.09
C ASP A 328 -32.94 -9.10 -12.57
N GLU A 329 -32.80 -8.08 -13.43
CA GLU A 329 -32.50 -8.27 -14.86
C GLU A 329 -31.12 -8.90 -15.07
N PHE A 330 -30.11 -8.46 -14.31
CA PHE A 330 -28.77 -9.03 -14.33
C PHE A 330 -28.75 -10.50 -13.87
N LEU A 331 -29.47 -10.81 -12.78
CA LEU A 331 -29.64 -12.19 -12.30
C LEU A 331 -30.39 -13.05 -13.33
N ALA A 332 -31.37 -12.50 -14.03
CA ALA A 332 -32.07 -13.20 -15.10
C ALA A 332 -31.16 -13.49 -16.31
N GLN A 333 -30.19 -12.62 -16.62
CA GLN A 333 -29.20 -12.84 -17.68
C GLN A 333 -28.15 -13.90 -17.29
N LEU A 334 -27.79 -13.98 -16.01
CA LEU A 334 -26.83 -14.95 -15.49
C LEU A 334 -27.40 -16.36 -15.29
N ALA A 335 -28.72 -16.49 -15.20
CA ALA A 335 -29.37 -17.80 -15.06
C ALA A 335 -29.22 -18.60 -16.37
N PRO A 336 -28.46 -19.72 -16.41
CA PRO A 336 -28.48 -20.62 -17.54
C PRO A 336 -29.90 -21.19 -17.69
N GLN A 337 -30.38 -21.31 -18.92
CA GLN A 337 -31.70 -21.85 -19.29
C GLN A 337 -31.98 -23.18 -18.53
N GLY A 338 -32.63 -23.12 -17.37
CA GLY A 338 -32.96 -24.31 -16.57
C GLY A 338 -32.91 -24.18 -15.04
N LEU A 339 -32.25 -23.17 -14.47
CA LEU A 339 -32.20 -22.99 -13.01
C LEU A 339 -32.83 -21.66 -12.60
N ARG A 340 -34.18 -21.64 -12.56
CA ARG A 340 -34.91 -20.66 -11.74
C ARG A 340 -35.06 -21.25 -10.34
N PRO A 341 -34.36 -20.78 -9.31
CA PRO A 341 -34.71 -21.14 -7.94
C PRO A 341 -36.02 -20.44 -7.57
N SER A 342 -36.97 -21.24 -7.11
CA SER A 342 -38.23 -20.79 -6.52
C SER A 342 -37.96 -19.91 -5.29
N GLY A 343 -38.04 -18.59 -5.43
CA GLY A 343 -38.47 -17.61 -4.41
C GLY A 343 -37.85 -17.62 -3.00
N ALA A 344 -36.84 -18.44 -2.72
CA ALA A 344 -36.24 -18.58 -1.40
C ALA A 344 -34.90 -17.83 -1.37
N PRO A 345 -34.70 -16.87 -0.45
CA PRO A 345 -33.45 -16.14 -0.36
C PRO A 345 -32.32 -17.10 0.03
N LEU A 346 -31.27 -17.14 -0.80
CA LEU A 346 -30.02 -17.82 -0.49
C LEU A 346 -29.38 -17.10 0.70
N LYS A 347 -29.37 -17.76 1.85
CA LYS A 347 -28.78 -17.25 3.09
C LYS A 347 -27.26 -17.40 2.99
N LEU A 348 -26.58 -16.36 2.55
CA LEU A 348 -25.13 -16.24 2.61
C LEU A 348 -24.73 -16.08 4.08
N GLN A 349 -24.26 -17.15 4.71
CA GLN A 349 -23.67 -17.09 6.05
C GLN A 349 -22.26 -16.50 5.93
N VAL A 350 -22.17 -15.18 6.11
CA VAL A 350 -20.89 -14.51 6.35
C VAL A 350 -20.56 -14.70 7.83
N HIS A 351 -19.55 -15.53 8.13
CA HIS A 351 -19.02 -15.68 9.48
C HIS A 351 -18.21 -14.43 9.85
N ARG A 352 -18.89 -13.43 10.41
CA ARG A 352 -18.24 -12.32 11.10
C ARG A 352 -18.04 -12.73 12.56
N HIS A 353 -16.79 -12.95 12.97
CA HIS A 353 -16.43 -13.26 14.35
C HIS A 353 -16.49 -11.98 15.22
N ASP A 354 -17.69 -11.45 15.47
CA ASP A 354 -17.92 -10.41 16.49
C ASP A 354 -18.25 -11.09 17.83
N ALA A 355 -17.26 -11.77 18.44
CA ALA A 355 -17.38 -12.26 19.80
C ALA A 355 -16.96 -11.15 20.78
N PRO A 356 -17.77 -10.82 21.81
CA PRO A 356 -17.42 -9.77 22.77
C PRO A 356 -16.15 -10.15 23.54
N PRO A 357 -15.24 -9.21 23.81
CA PRO A 357 -14.03 -9.47 24.59
C PRO A 357 -14.38 -9.93 26.01
N VAL A 358 -13.78 -11.03 26.46
CA VAL A 358 -14.10 -11.64 27.77
C VAL A 358 -12.86 -11.68 28.66
N HIS A 359 -12.97 -11.12 29.87
CA HIS A 359 -12.05 -11.41 30.97
C HIS A 359 -12.61 -12.59 31.77
N MET A 360 -11.85 -13.68 31.89
CA MET A 360 -12.31 -14.92 32.52
C MET A 360 -11.52 -15.28 33.77
N ASP A 361 -12.19 -15.90 34.74
CA ASP A 361 -11.50 -16.45 35.93
C ASP A 361 -10.60 -17.64 35.56
N ALA A 362 -9.42 -17.73 36.17
CA ALA A 362 -8.44 -18.78 35.91
C ALA A 362 -8.99 -20.21 36.04
N ALA A 363 -9.94 -20.43 36.96
CA ALA A 363 -10.60 -21.72 37.14
C ALA A 363 -11.50 -22.11 35.95
N HIS A 364 -12.11 -21.11 35.29
CA HIS A 364 -12.96 -21.33 34.13
C HIS A 364 -12.12 -21.59 32.88
N VAL A 365 -11.02 -20.85 32.70
CA VAL A 365 -10.07 -21.01 31.60
C VAL A 365 -9.42 -22.39 31.60
N LYS A 366 -9.14 -22.98 32.77
CA LYS A 366 -8.54 -24.33 32.88
C LYS A 366 -9.45 -25.46 32.38
N GLY A 367 -10.77 -25.26 32.36
CA GLY A 367 -11.75 -26.25 31.89
C GLY A 367 -12.02 -26.21 30.38
N LEU A 368 -11.55 -25.19 29.67
CA LEU A 368 -11.79 -24.99 28.24
C LEU A 368 -10.87 -25.87 27.39
N THR A 369 -11.45 -26.51 26.37
CA THR A 369 -10.69 -27.19 25.31
C THR A 369 -9.88 -26.16 24.52
N ARG A 370 -8.78 -26.59 23.89
CA ARG A 370 -7.89 -25.70 23.09
C ARG A 370 -8.67 -24.90 22.05
N GLU A 371 -9.52 -25.57 21.27
CA GLU A 371 -10.35 -24.94 20.24
C GLU A 371 -11.32 -23.90 20.81
N ALA A 372 -11.90 -24.17 21.98
CA ALA A 372 -12.80 -23.24 22.65
C ALA A 372 -12.05 -22.03 23.24
N ALA A 373 -10.82 -22.23 23.74
CA ALA A 373 -9.98 -21.14 24.22
C ALA A 373 -9.54 -20.22 23.06
N TRP A 374 -9.18 -20.80 21.91
CA TRP A 374 -8.72 -20.04 20.74
C TRP A 374 -9.84 -19.29 20.02
N ALA A 375 -11.09 -19.73 20.16
CA ALA A 375 -12.25 -19.04 19.61
C ALA A 375 -12.67 -17.79 20.42
N LEU A 376 -12.13 -17.61 21.63
CA LEU A 376 -12.42 -16.46 22.48
C LEU A 376 -11.45 -15.30 22.16
N VAL A 377 -12.01 -14.10 22.12
CA VAL A 377 -11.25 -12.85 21.92
C VAL A 377 -10.86 -12.30 23.30
N PRO A 378 -9.55 -12.14 23.59
CA PRO A 378 -9.10 -11.48 24.80
C PRO A 378 -9.58 -10.03 24.86
N ALA A 379 -9.76 -9.49 26.06
CA ALA A 379 -10.07 -8.07 26.25
C ALA A 379 -8.81 -7.21 26.06
N TRP A 380 -8.40 -7.02 24.79
CA TRP A 380 -7.18 -6.32 24.42
C TRP A 380 -7.03 -4.93 25.07
N ASP A 381 -8.13 -4.18 25.20
CA ASP A 381 -8.14 -2.84 25.81
C ASP A 381 -7.72 -2.79 27.29
N ALA A 382 -7.85 -3.91 28.00
CA ALA A 382 -7.56 -4.02 29.43
C ALA A 382 -6.22 -4.73 29.72
N LEU A 383 -5.50 -5.17 28.68
CA LEU A 383 -4.30 -5.99 28.80
C LEU A 383 -3.04 -5.16 28.54
N ASP A 384 -2.07 -5.27 29.44
CA ASP A 384 -0.70 -4.85 29.15
C ASP A 384 0.02 -5.95 28.39
N VAL A 385 0.01 -5.86 27.05
CA VAL A 385 0.64 -6.85 26.16
C VAL A 385 2.12 -7.04 26.50
N ALA A 386 2.82 -5.98 26.92
CA ALA A 386 4.25 -6.03 27.24
C ALA A 386 4.56 -6.97 28.43
N ALA A 387 3.63 -7.15 29.37
CA ALA A 387 3.80 -8.04 30.52
C ALA A 387 3.93 -9.52 30.13
N PHE A 388 3.39 -9.92 28.96
CA PHE A 388 3.41 -11.31 28.48
C PHE A 388 4.71 -11.69 27.75
N ARG A 389 5.60 -10.72 27.47
CA ARG A 389 6.90 -10.99 26.82
C ARG A 389 7.74 -12.01 27.59
N SER A 390 7.75 -11.93 28.92
CA SER A 390 8.52 -12.86 29.77
C SER A 390 8.02 -14.31 29.72
N LEU A 391 6.74 -14.52 29.37
CA LEU A 391 6.15 -15.85 29.17
C LEU A 391 6.60 -16.42 27.83
N LEU A 392 6.58 -15.60 26.77
CA LEU A 392 7.13 -15.95 25.46
C LEU A 392 8.63 -16.25 25.54
N ASP A 393 9.42 -15.38 26.18
CA ASP A 393 10.86 -15.58 26.39
C ASP A 393 11.15 -16.93 27.08
N ARG A 394 10.39 -17.27 28.12
CA ARG A 394 10.54 -18.54 28.85
C ARG A 394 10.12 -19.73 28.01
N GLY A 395 8.95 -19.67 27.37
CA GLY A 395 8.46 -20.78 26.55
C GLY A 395 9.33 -21.06 25.34
N ILE A 396 9.87 -20.01 24.70
CA ILE A 396 10.83 -20.13 23.61
C ILE A 396 12.16 -20.68 24.14
N ALA A 397 12.67 -20.18 25.27
CA ALA A 397 13.88 -20.71 25.89
C ALA A 397 13.73 -22.17 26.37
N ASP A 398 12.54 -22.61 26.79
CA ASP A 398 12.28 -23.98 27.20
C ASP A 398 12.30 -24.95 25.99
N SER A 399 11.83 -24.51 24.82
CA SER A 399 11.91 -25.30 23.58
C SER A 399 13.30 -25.29 22.95
N PHE A 400 14.01 -24.14 22.96
CA PHE A 400 15.32 -23.99 22.30
C PHE A 400 16.54 -24.15 23.21
N GLY A 401 16.37 -24.14 24.53
CA GLY A 401 17.45 -24.11 25.52
C GLY A 401 18.14 -22.74 25.67
N GLU A 402 17.89 -21.80 24.76
CA GLU A 402 18.42 -20.43 24.77
C GLU A 402 17.32 -19.41 24.42
N PRO A 403 17.37 -18.17 24.95
CA PRO A 403 16.42 -17.13 24.58
C PRO A 403 16.68 -16.65 23.14
N VAL A 404 15.62 -16.60 22.32
CA VAL A 404 15.66 -16.07 20.95
C VAL A 404 14.82 -14.79 20.88
N PRO A 405 15.41 -13.60 21.09
CA PRO A 405 14.66 -12.34 21.19
C PRO A 405 13.87 -12.00 19.92
N ASP A 406 14.41 -12.36 18.75
CA ASP A 406 13.76 -12.04 17.47
C ASP A 406 12.43 -12.78 17.28
N LEU A 407 12.33 -14.02 17.77
CA LEU A 407 11.10 -14.82 17.71
C LEU A 407 10.05 -14.29 18.69
N VAL A 408 10.51 -13.85 19.86
CA VAL A 408 9.68 -13.19 20.88
C VAL A 408 9.12 -11.89 20.31
N ASP A 409 9.95 -11.08 19.67
CA ASP A 409 9.52 -9.81 19.09
C ASP A 409 8.52 -10.00 17.94
N ALA A 410 8.69 -11.04 17.12
CA ALA A 410 7.73 -11.40 16.06
C ALA A 410 6.37 -11.85 16.62
N ALA A 411 6.37 -12.68 17.67
CA ALA A 411 5.13 -13.06 18.36
C ALA A 411 4.46 -11.85 19.04
N MET A 412 5.26 -10.97 19.65
CA MET A 412 4.77 -9.72 20.24
C MET A 412 4.15 -8.80 19.18
N GLU A 413 4.71 -8.70 17.98
CA GLU A 413 4.13 -7.90 16.88
C GLU A 413 2.72 -8.38 16.52
N GLN A 414 2.49 -9.70 16.45
CA GLN A 414 1.17 -10.27 16.21
C GLN A 414 0.19 -9.99 17.35
N LEU A 415 0.66 -10.03 18.61
CA LEU A 415 -0.18 -9.68 19.77
C LEU A 415 -0.57 -8.19 19.76
N HIS A 416 0.34 -7.28 19.39
CA HIS A 416 0.01 -5.85 19.25
C HIS A 416 -0.96 -5.59 18.09
N ALA A 417 -0.98 -6.45 17.07
CA ALA A 417 -1.93 -6.39 15.97
C ALA A 417 -3.30 -7.00 16.30
N HIS A 418 -3.50 -7.50 17.52
CA HIS A 418 -4.71 -8.22 17.95
C HIS A 418 -5.07 -9.41 17.03
N ALA A 419 -4.05 -10.08 16.48
CA ALA A 419 -4.22 -11.24 15.60
C ALA A 419 -4.88 -12.41 16.34
N ALA A 420 -5.47 -13.37 15.61
CA ALA A 420 -6.08 -14.54 16.24
C ALA A 420 -5.02 -15.53 16.74
N ALA A 421 -5.39 -16.40 17.69
CA ALA A 421 -4.50 -17.44 18.23
C ALA A 421 -3.86 -18.31 17.14
N ALA A 422 -4.64 -18.62 16.09
CA ALA A 422 -4.17 -19.41 14.95
C ALA A 422 -3.07 -18.69 14.16
N ASP A 423 -3.21 -17.38 13.94
CA ASP A 423 -2.23 -16.58 13.19
C ASP A 423 -0.91 -16.47 13.96
N VAL A 424 -0.97 -16.32 15.30
CA VAL A 424 0.22 -16.32 16.16
C VAL A 424 0.91 -17.69 16.11
N ALA A 425 0.15 -18.79 16.10
CA ALA A 425 0.69 -20.14 15.96
C ALA A 425 1.36 -20.37 14.60
N GLU A 426 0.77 -19.90 13.50
CA GLU A 426 1.36 -20.01 12.15
C GLU A 426 2.70 -19.27 12.02
N VAL A 427 2.90 -18.18 12.76
CA VAL A 427 4.20 -17.46 12.76
C VAL A 427 5.27 -18.25 13.53
N LEU A 428 4.87 -18.98 14.56
CA LEU A 428 5.77 -19.75 15.43
C LEU A 428 6.00 -21.18 14.92
N GLU A 429 5.06 -21.78 14.19
CA GLU A 429 5.10 -23.16 13.68
C GLU A 429 6.35 -23.48 12.84
N PRO A 430 6.87 -22.60 11.95
CA PRO A 430 8.08 -22.88 11.18
C PRO A 430 9.36 -23.06 12.03
N VAL A 431 9.30 -22.67 13.31
CA VAL A 431 10.44 -22.64 14.22
C VAL A 431 10.23 -23.63 15.36
N LEU A 432 9.03 -23.64 15.95
CA LEU A 432 8.67 -24.46 17.12
C LEU A 432 7.90 -25.75 16.77
N ASP A 433 7.51 -25.96 15.51
CA ASP A 433 6.77 -27.15 15.05
C ASP A 433 5.59 -27.51 15.97
N GLU A 434 5.65 -28.68 16.63
CA GLU A 434 4.58 -29.22 17.48
C GLU A 434 4.43 -28.47 18.81
N ASP A 435 5.50 -27.80 19.27
CA ASP A 435 5.52 -27.03 20.52
C ASP A 435 4.86 -25.65 20.36
N ALA A 436 4.74 -25.15 19.11
CA ALA A 436 4.13 -23.86 18.82
C ALA A 436 2.69 -23.78 19.35
N ALA A 437 1.89 -24.83 19.11
CA ALA A 437 0.50 -24.87 19.55
C ALA A 437 0.35 -24.97 21.06
N ALA A 438 1.29 -25.61 21.76
CA ALA A 438 1.28 -25.75 23.21
C ALA A 438 1.68 -24.43 23.90
N LEU A 439 2.68 -23.72 23.34
CA LEU A 439 3.09 -22.41 23.80
C LEU A 439 1.98 -21.37 23.61
N VAL A 440 1.35 -21.35 22.42
CA VAL A 440 0.25 -20.43 22.13
C VAL A 440 -0.98 -20.73 22.98
N ASP A 441 -1.32 -22.00 23.26
CA ASP A 441 -2.40 -22.33 24.19
C ASP A 441 -2.13 -21.80 25.61
N THR A 442 -0.91 -21.94 26.10
CA THR A 442 -0.51 -21.41 27.42
C THR A 442 -0.60 -19.88 27.45
N LEU A 443 -0.11 -19.22 26.40
CA LEU A 443 -0.18 -17.78 26.23
C LEU A 443 -1.63 -17.27 26.13
N TRP A 444 -2.47 -17.90 25.32
CA TRP A 444 -3.87 -17.49 25.12
C TRP A 444 -4.68 -17.62 26.40
N ARG A 445 -4.44 -18.67 27.18
CA ARG A 445 -5.05 -18.82 28.51
C ARG A 445 -4.60 -17.72 29.48
N ALA A 446 -3.33 -17.32 29.43
CA ALA A 446 -2.82 -16.22 30.24
C ALA A 446 -3.45 -14.87 29.83
N LEU A 447 -3.64 -14.64 28.52
CA LEU A 447 -4.31 -13.45 27.98
C LEU A 447 -5.79 -13.37 28.39
N LEU A 448 -6.53 -14.49 28.33
CA LEU A 448 -7.93 -14.54 28.75
C LEU A 448 -8.13 -14.27 30.26
N VAL A 449 -7.13 -14.58 31.08
CA VAL A 449 -7.11 -14.33 32.53
C VAL A 449 -6.56 -12.93 32.88
N GLY A 450 -5.88 -12.29 31.93
CA GLY A 450 -5.20 -11.00 32.14
C GLY A 450 -4.04 -11.05 33.12
N ARG A 451 -3.38 -12.22 33.26
CA ARG A 451 -2.20 -12.37 34.12
C ARG A 451 -1.09 -13.10 33.36
N PRO A 452 0.15 -12.57 33.36
CA PRO A 452 1.29 -13.21 32.70
C PRO A 452 1.80 -14.47 33.41
N SER A 453 1.16 -14.89 34.51
CA SER A 453 1.43 -16.13 35.23
C SER A 453 0.13 -16.77 35.69
N LEU A 454 -0.06 -18.06 35.36
CA LEU A 454 -1.07 -18.93 35.97
C LEU A 454 -0.53 -19.60 37.24
#